data_AF-A0A357CV18-F1
#
_entry.id   AF-A0A357CV18-F1
#
_cell.length_a   1.000
_cell.length_b   1.000
_cell.length_c   1.000
_cell.angle_alpha   90.00
_cell.angle_beta   90.00
_cell.angle_gamma   90.00
#
_symmetry.space_group_name_H-M   'P 1'
#
loop_
_entity.id
_entity.type
_entity.pdbx_description
1 polymer ?
#
loop_
_entity_poly.entity_id
_entity_poly.type
_entity_poly.pdbx_seq_one_letter_code
_entity_poly.pdbx_strand_id
1 'polypeptide(L)'
;MFDDGICEIEHGLYSRSIKFSDINYQTARRDEQVDLFSRYCEMLNYCDPTMHLQINIINRRIDKEAFRETMFMPMRGDQLDEYRKEMNNMLAAKALEGQNSILREKYMTFSTSATSYESSIPPLARLETDLIGHFKALGCDVQMLSGSERL
;
A
#
# COMPACT_ATOMS: atom_id res chain seq x y z
N MET A 1 16.87 5.86 7.89
CA MET A 1 15.70 6.20 7.05
C MET A 1 15.96 7.56 6.42
N PHE A 2 15.71 7.69 5.12
CA PHE A 2 15.86 8.91 4.33
C PHE A 2 14.48 9.42 3.88
N ASP A 3 14.35 10.72 3.60
CA ASP A 3 13.07 11.36 3.29
C ASP A 3 12.40 10.78 2.03
N ASP A 4 13.21 10.36 1.06
CA ASP A 4 12.79 9.79 -0.21
C ASP A 4 12.25 8.35 -0.10
N GLY A 5 12.18 7.81 1.12
CA GLY A 5 11.67 6.46 1.38
C GLY A 5 12.72 5.37 1.31
N ILE A 6 13.99 5.67 1.01
CA ILE A 6 15.08 4.69 1.18
C ILE A 6 15.36 4.50 2.67
N CYS A 7 15.63 3.26 3.08
CA CYS A 7 16.08 2.96 4.43
C CYS A 7 17.30 2.06 4.40
N GLU A 8 18.40 2.49 5.01
CA GLU A 8 19.50 1.60 5.39
C GLU A 8 19.04 0.76 6.59
N ILE A 9 18.82 -0.54 6.34
CA ILE A 9 18.34 -1.49 7.37
C ILE A 9 19.50 -1.87 8.28
N GLU A 10 20.64 -2.19 7.67
CA GLU A 10 21.92 -2.45 8.28
C GLU A 10 23.02 -1.90 7.37
N HIS A 11 24.26 -1.86 7.85
CA HIS A 11 25.34 -1.24 7.10
C HIS A 11 25.49 -1.86 5.70
N GLY A 12 25.28 -1.04 4.66
CA GLY A 12 25.38 -1.46 3.27
C GLY A 12 24.17 -2.22 2.71
N LEU A 13 23.05 -2.30 3.44
CA LEU A 13 21.79 -2.87 2.97
C LEU A 13 20.69 -1.81 2.94
N TYR A 14 20.24 -1.45 1.74
CA TYR A 14 19.27 -0.39 1.51
C TYR A 14 17.97 -0.94 0.98
N SER A 15 16.83 -0.38 1.43
CA SER A 15 15.49 -0.86 1.07
C SER A 15 14.53 0.25 0.68
N ARG A 16 13.54 -0.11 -0.13
CA ARG A 16 12.34 0.70 -0.41
C ARG A 16 11.09 -0.13 -0.17
N SER A 17 9.97 0.57 0.03
CA SER A 17 8.67 -0.07 0.25
C SER A 17 7.61 0.56 -0.66
N ILE A 18 6.76 -0.29 -1.24
CA ILE A 18 5.53 0.09 -1.94
C ILE A 18 4.32 -0.36 -1.14
N LYS A 19 3.25 0.41 -1.25
CA LYS A 19 1.88 -0.01 -0.89
C LYS A 19 1.14 -0.43 -2.15
N PHE A 20 0.37 -1.50 -2.08
CA PHE A 20 -0.42 -1.97 -3.22
C PHE A 20 -1.86 -2.34 -2.82
N SER A 21 -2.79 -2.19 -3.77
CA SER A 21 -4.21 -2.48 -3.58
C SER A 21 -4.56 -3.97 -3.75
N ASP A 22 -5.78 -4.34 -3.37
CA ASP A 22 -6.31 -5.69 -3.58
C ASP A 22 -6.89 -5.86 -4.98
N ILE A 23 -6.95 -7.11 -5.44
CA ILE A 23 -7.60 -7.49 -6.70
C ILE A 23 -8.61 -8.60 -6.46
N ASN A 24 -9.68 -8.61 -7.26
CA ASN A 24 -10.76 -9.58 -7.14
C ASN A 24 -10.43 -10.93 -7.79
N TYR A 25 -9.49 -11.67 -7.20
CA TYR A 25 -9.07 -12.97 -7.76
C TYR A 25 -10.17 -14.05 -7.69
N GLN A 26 -10.88 -14.14 -6.56
CA GLN A 26 -11.85 -15.23 -6.33
C GLN A 26 -13.07 -15.18 -7.26
N THR A 27 -13.48 -13.98 -7.66
CA THR A 27 -14.64 -13.76 -8.55
C THR A 27 -14.25 -13.64 -10.02
N ALA A 28 -12.95 -13.60 -10.33
CA ALA A 28 -12.43 -13.62 -11.69
C ALA A 28 -12.78 -14.94 -12.39
N ARG A 29 -12.82 -14.92 -13.72
CA ARG A 29 -13.04 -16.12 -14.53
C ARG A 29 -11.84 -17.06 -14.43
N ARG A 30 -12.03 -18.34 -14.75
CA ARG A 30 -10.97 -19.35 -14.59
C ARG A 30 -9.72 -19.04 -15.43
N ASP A 31 -9.91 -18.58 -16.65
CA ASP A 31 -8.83 -18.13 -17.55
C ASP A 31 -8.09 -16.92 -16.96
N GLU A 32 -8.82 -15.93 -16.45
CA GLU A 32 -8.23 -14.78 -15.75
C GLU A 32 -7.46 -15.19 -14.48
N GLN A 33 -7.98 -16.15 -13.70
CA GLN A 33 -7.29 -16.69 -12.53
C GLN A 33 -5.96 -17.35 -12.90
N VAL A 34 -5.92 -18.13 -13.99
CA VAL A 34 -4.70 -18.76 -14.48
C VAL A 34 -3.68 -17.72 -14.96
N ASP A 35 -4.13 -16.68 -15.67
CA ASP A 35 -3.28 -15.58 -16.11
C ASP A 35 -2.71 -14.79 -14.91
N LEU A 36 -3.55 -14.39 -13.96
CA LEU A 36 -3.14 -13.71 -12.73
C LEU A 36 -2.13 -14.55 -11.92
N PHE A 37 -2.38 -15.85 -11.78
CA PHE A 37 -1.45 -16.76 -11.11
C PHE A 37 -0.10 -16.81 -11.81
N SER A 38 -0.10 -16.93 -13.14
CA SER A 38 1.13 -17.00 -13.94
C SER A 38 1.95 -15.72 -13.82
N ARG A 39 1.32 -14.55 -13.94
CA ARG A 39 1.96 -13.23 -13.75
C ARG A 39 2.51 -13.05 -12.34
N TYR A 40 1.80 -13.57 -11.33
CA TYR A 40 2.27 -13.51 -9.95
C TYR A 40 3.51 -14.38 -9.75
N CYS A 41 3.55 -15.58 -10.34
CA CYS A 41 4.75 -16.42 -10.36
C CYS A 41 5.93 -15.75 -11.08
N GLU A 42 5.69 -15.09 -12.22
CA GLU A 42 6.72 -14.31 -12.93
C GLU A 42 7.32 -13.22 -12.04
N MET A 43 6.48 -12.48 -11.30
CA MET A 43 6.95 -11.47 -10.35
C MET A 43 7.81 -12.07 -9.24
N LEU A 44 7.39 -13.21 -8.68
CA LEU A 44 8.20 -13.89 -7.65
C LEU A 44 9.54 -14.37 -8.22
N ASN A 45 9.54 -14.86 -9.46
CA ASN A 45 10.76 -15.33 -10.14
C ASN A 45 11.69 -14.19 -10.60
N TYR A 46 11.20 -12.95 -10.66
CA TYR A 46 12.04 -11.77 -10.91
C TYR A 46 13.04 -11.52 -9.78
N CYS A 47 12.72 -11.96 -8.56
CA CYS A 47 13.54 -11.74 -7.38
C CYS A 47 14.72 -12.74 -7.35
N ASP A 48 15.94 -12.25 -7.53
CA ASP A 48 17.14 -13.07 -7.39
C ASP A 48 17.50 -13.33 -5.91
N PRO A 49 18.35 -14.34 -5.59
CA PRO A 49 18.70 -14.68 -4.21
C PRO A 49 19.42 -13.58 -3.42
N THR A 50 19.98 -12.57 -4.08
CA THR A 50 20.66 -11.44 -3.45
C THR A 50 19.70 -10.30 -3.09
N MET A 51 18.48 -10.33 -3.65
CA MET A 51 17.42 -9.40 -3.31
C MET A 51 16.56 -9.97 -2.18
N HIS A 52 16.45 -9.24 -1.07
CA HIS A 52 15.45 -9.58 -0.06
C HIS A 52 14.10 -8.97 -0.44
N LEU A 53 13.09 -9.82 -0.57
CA LEU A 53 11.69 -9.44 -0.76
C LEU A 53 10.87 -9.80 0.48
N GLN A 54 10.07 -8.86 0.96
CA GLN A 54 9.13 -9.07 2.05
C GLN A 54 7.76 -8.53 1.68
N ILE A 55 6.71 -9.33 1.85
CA ILE A 55 5.32 -8.90 1.72
C ILE A 55 4.71 -8.84 3.12
N ASN A 56 4.19 -7.66 3.48
CA ASN A 56 3.53 -7.42 4.76
C ASN A 56 2.05 -7.17 4.53
N ILE A 57 1.19 -7.90 5.24
CA ILE A 57 -0.26 -7.70 5.25
C ILE A 57 -0.65 -7.27 6.66
N ILE A 58 -0.89 -5.97 6.83
CA ILE A 58 -1.21 -5.37 8.12
C ILE A 58 -2.72 -5.25 8.24
N ASN A 59 -3.29 -5.96 9.21
CA ASN A 59 -4.70 -5.87 9.55
C ASN A 59 -4.83 -4.99 10.80
N ARG A 60 -5.32 -3.75 10.64
CA ARG A 60 -5.60 -2.85 11.76
C ARG A 60 -7.09 -2.78 12.01
N ARG A 61 -7.50 -2.87 13.28
CA ARG A 61 -8.88 -2.55 13.62
C ARG A 61 -9.06 -1.04 13.55
N ILE A 62 -10.00 -0.60 12.73
CA ILE A 62 -10.41 0.81 12.75
C ILE A 62 -11.23 1.00 14.02
N ASP A 63 -10.76 1.89 14.90
CA ASP A 63 -11.60 2.42 15.97
C ASP A 63 -12.71 3.26 15.32
N LYS A 64 -13.96 2.83 15.52
CA LYS A 64 -15.13 3.46 14.94
C LYS A 64 -15.27 4.91 15.40
N GLU A 65 -14.80 5.26 16.59
CA GLU A 65 -14.87 6.64 17.09
C GLU A 65 -13.84 7.54 16.39
N ALA A 66 -12.58 7.10 16.31
CA ALA A 66 -11.53 7.82 15.59
C ALA A 66 -11.82 7.98 14.08
N PHE A 67 -12.45 6.97 13.47
CA PHE A 67 -12.88 7.05 12.07
C PHE A 67 -14.02 8.05 11.86
N ARG A 68 -14.96 8.14 12.80
CA ARG A 68 -16.03 9.14 12.76
C ARG A 68 -15.45 10.55 12.81
N GLU A 69 -14.47 10.80 13.69
CA GLU A 69 -13.83 12.11 13.80
C GLU A 69 -13.08 12.54 12.54
N THR A 70 -12.45 11.61 11.82
CA THR A 70 -11.71 11.91 10.57
C THR A 70 -12.59 11.95 9.32
N MET A 71 -13.68 11.18 9.29
CA MET A 71 -14.59 11.12 8.13
C MET A 71 -15.62 12.27 8.11
N PHE A 72 -15.99 12.79 9.28
CA PHE A 72 -17.02 13.80 9.38
C PHE A 72 -16.53 15.17 8.92
N MET A 73 -17.38 15.83 8.13
CA MET A 73 -17.16 17.21 7.73
C MET A 73 -17.29 18.10 8.96
N PRO A 74 -16.31 19.00 9.24
CA PRO A 74 -16.37 19.90 10.37
C PRO A 74 -17.49 20.93 10.17
N MET A 75 -18.24 21.20 11.24
CA MET A 75 -19.23 22.28 11.27
C MET A 75 -18.52 23.63 11.26
N ARG A 76 -19.01 24.57 10.45
CA ARG A 76 -18.38 25.89 10.26
C ARG A 76 -19.24 27.05 10.77
N GLY A 77 -20.43 26.77 11.27
CA GLY A 77 -21.39 27.78 11.71
C GLY A 77 -22.00 28.58 10.55
N ASP A 78 -21.96 28.04 9.33
CA ASP A 78 -22.49 28.69 8.13
C ASP A 78 -23.83 28.04 7.68
N GLN A 79 -24.47 28.60 6.65
CA GLN A 79 -25.75 28.08 6.13
C GLN A 79 -25.62 26.69 5.45
N LEU A 80 -24.40 26.20 5.23
CA LEU A 80 -24.14 24.88 4.64
C LEU A 80 -24.04 23.77 5.71
N ASP A 81 -24.03 24.12 6.99
CA ASP A 81 -23.95 23.17 8.09
C ASP A 81 -25.13 22.18 8.12
N GLU A 82 -26.30 22.56 7.62
CA GLU A 82 -27.44 21.64 7.48
C GLU A 82 -27.08 20.46 6.56
N TYR A 83 -26.49 20.75 5.39
CA TYR A 83 -26.03 19.73 4.45
C TYR A 83 -24.84 18.92 5.00
N ARG A 84 -23.91 19.56 5.72
CA ARG A 84 -22.79 18.83 6.37
C ARG A 84 -23.32 17.86 7.42
N LYS A 85 -24.34 18.25 8.19
CA LYS A 85 -24.98 17.39 9.19
C LYS A 85 -25.69 16.21 8.54
N GLU A 86 -26.44 16.44 7.47
CA GLU A 86 -27.10 15.38 6.71
C GLU A 86 -26.09 14.39 6.12
N MET A 87 -25.02 14.91 5.51
CA MET A 87 -23.93 14.09 4.98
C MET A 87 -23.24 13.27 6.08
N ASN A 88 -22.90 13.89 7.21
CA ASN A 88 -22.30 13.20 8.36
C ASN A 88 -23.22 12.10 8.91
N ASN A 89 -24.55 12.30 8.92
CA ASN A 89 -25.51 11.27 9.32
C ASN A 89 -25.49 10.08 8.35
N MET A 90 -25.45 10.34 7.04
CA MET A 90 -25.33 9.27 6.03
C MET A 90 -24.00 8.51 6.16
N LEU A 91 -22.89 9.22 6.36
CA LEU A 91 -21.57 8.64 6.61
C LEU A 91 -21.56 7.78 7.88
N ALA A 92 -22.20 8.25 8.95
CA ALA A 92 -22.33 7.51 10.20
C ALA A 92 -23.12 6.20 10.02
N ALA A 93 -24.24 6.25 9.29
CA ALA A 93 -25.05 5.07 8.99
C ALA A 93 -24.26 4.04 8.18
N LYS A 94 -23.51 4.49 7.16
CA LYS A 94 -22.66 3.60 6.33
C LYS A 94 -21.49 3.00 7.11
N ALA A 95 -20.87 3.78 8.00
CA ALA A 95 -19.82 3.28 8.89
C ALA A 95 -20.33 2.20 9.87
N LEU A 96 -21.61 2.28 10.28
CA LEU A 96 -22.26 1.29 11.14
C LEU A 96 -22.68 0.02 10.38
N GLU A 97 -23.09 0.14 9.11
CA GLU A 97 -23.42 -0.99 8.22
C GLU A 97 -22.17 -1.83 7.86
N GLY A 98 -20.98 -1.22 7.88
CA GLY A 98 -19.72 -1.90 7.61
C GLY A 98 -19.34 -2.89 8.73
N GLN A 99 -19.60 -4.18 8.54
CA GLN A 99 -19.01 -5.26 9.35
C GLN A 99 -17.47 -5.30 9.30
N ASN A 100 -16.83 -4.56 8.39
CA ASN A 100 -15.38 -4.50 8.24
C ASN A 100 -14.75 -3.46 9.17
N SER A 101 -14.67 -3.80 10.45
CA SER A 101 -13.84 -3.06 11.41
C SER A 101 -12.34 -3.29 11.20
N ILE A 102 -11.92 -3.95 10.11
CA ILE A 102 -10.52 -4.25 9.80
C ILE A 102 -10.15 -3.55 8.50
N LEU A 103 -9.21 -2.63 8.59
CA LEU A 103 -8.48 -2.10 7.45
C LEU A 103 -7.29 -2.99 7.19
N ARG A 104 -7.22 -3.55 5.99
CA ARG A 104 -6.11 -4.36 5.53
C ARG A 104 -5.26 -3.53 4.58
N GLU A 105 -4.00 -3.37 4.93
CA GLU A 105 -3.01 -2.70 4.10
C GLU A 105 -1.94 -3.70 3.70
N LYS A 106 -1.47 -3.59 2.46
CA LYS A 106 -0.49 -4.49 1.90
C LYS A 106 0.71 -3.69 1.45
N TYR A 107 1.87 -4.13 1.89
CA TYR A 107 3.15 -3.50 1.61
C TYR A 107 4.11 -4.54 1.07
N MET A 108 4.95 -4.12 0.15
CA MET A 108 6.08 -4.90 -0.33
C MET A 108 7.34 -4.10 -0.09
N THR A 109 8.30 -4.70 0.60
CA THR A 109 9.62 -4.13 0.86
C THR A 109 10.65 -4.94 0.10
N PHE A 110 11.53 -4.28 -0.61
CA PHE A 110 12.63 -4.88 -1.35
C PHE A 110 13.94 -4.17 -1.01
N SER A 111 15.06 -4.89 -1.05
CA SER A 111 16.37 -4.34 -0.71
C SER A 111 17.47 -4.75 -1.67
N THR A 112 18.56 -3.97 -1.66
CA THR A 112 19.80 -4.23 -2.38
C THR A 112 20.98 -3.91 -1.49
N SER A 113 22.07 -4.65 -1.67
CA SER A 113 23.35 -4.27 -1.09
C SER A 113 24.00 -3.14 -1.89
N ALA A 114 24.60 -2.17 -1.21
CA ALA A 114 25.36 -1.08 -1.81
C ALA A 114 26.41 -0.54 -0.84
N THR A 115 27.45 0.12 -1.34
CA THR A 115 28.54 0.64 -0.50
C THR A 115 28.23 2.00 0.13
N SER A 116 27.26 2.73 -0.42
CA SER A 116 26.77 4.00 0.09
C SER A 116 25.32 4.22 -0.33
N TYR A 117 24.67 5.18 0.33
CA TYR A 117 23.34 5.64 -0.02
C TYR A 117 23.23 6.02 -1.50
N GLU A 118 24.15 6.83 -2.02
CA GLU A 118 24.13 7.30 -3.40
C GLU A 118 24.23 6.14 -4.40
N SER A 119 25.08 5.15 -4.10
CA SER A 119 25.24 3.95 -4.92
C SER A 119 24.04 3.01 -4.87
N SER A 120 23.20 3.11 -3.83
CA SER A 120 21.98 2.31 -3.68
C SER A 120 20.81 2.82 -4.53
N ILE A 121 20.81 4.10 -4.90
CA ILE A 121 19.68 4.74 -5.59
C ILE A 121 19.40 4.09 -6.95
N PRO A 122 20.38 3.93 -7.87
CA PRO A 122 20.11 3.34 -9.18
C PRO A 122 19.55 1.91 -9.14
N PRO A 123 20.12 0.94 -8.39
CA PRO A 123 19.54 -0.40 -8.32
C PRO A 123 18.16 -0.41 -7.67
N LEU A 124 17.93 0.38 -6.60
CA LEU A 124 16.61 0.48 -5.99
C LEU A 124 15.55 1.07 -6.93
N ALA A 125 15.89 2.11 -7.69
CA ALA A 125 14.98 2.72 -8.66
C ALA A 125 14.61 1.77 -9.81
N ARG A 126 15.57 0.92 -10.23
CA ARG A 126 15.30 -0.14 -11.21
C ARG A 126 14.35 -1.19 -10.65
N LEU A 127 14.67 -1.74 -9.47
CA LEU A 127 13.81 -2.71 -8.77
C LEU A 127 12.40 -2.16 -8.56
N GLU A 128 12.29 -0.90 -8.16
CA GLU A 128 11.03 -0.19 -8.03
C GLU A 128 10.23 -0.18 -9.34
N THR A 129 10.85 0.25 -10.44
CA THR A 129 10.18 0.35 -11.74
C THR A 129 9.66 -1.02 -12.19
N ASP A 130 10.51 -2.05 -12.06
CA ASP A 130 10.20 -3.41 -12.50
C ASP A 130 9.09 -4.03 -11.62
N LEU A 131 9.18 -3.91 -10.29
CA LEU A 131 8.16 -4.42 -9.36
C LEU A 131 6.82 -3.67 -9.51
N ILE A 132 6.83 -2.34 -9.67
CA ILE A 132 5.60 -1.58 -9.97
C ILE A 132 4.98 -2.07 -11.27
N GLY A 133 5.79 -2.34 -12.30
CA GLY A 133 5.33 -2.90 -13.57
C GLY A 133 4.62 -4.24 -13.38
N HIS A 134 5.24 -5.16 -12.64
CA HIS A 134 4.64 -6.47 -12.34
C HIS A 134 3.32 -6.35 -11.58
N PHE A 135 3.23 -5.49 -10.56
CA PHE A 135 1.99 -5.30 -9.79
C PHE A 135 0.89 -4.63 -10.60
N LYS A 136 1.23 -3.65 -11.44
CA LYS A 136 0.25 -3.05 -12.37
C LYS A 136 -0.26 -4.08 -13.39
N ALA A 137 0.60 -4.99 -13.85
CA ALA A 137 0.19 -6.09 -14.73
C ALA A 137 -0.75 -7.10 -14.04
N LEU A 138 -0.71 -7.19 -12.71
CA LEU A 138 -1.70 -7.94 -11.90
C LEU A 138 -3.01 -7.18 -11.69
N GLY A 139 -3.08 -5.89 -12.07
CA GLY A 139 -4.22 -5.03 -11.83
C GLY A 139 -4.22 -4.34 -10.46
N CYS A 140 -3.09 -4.34 -9.75
CA CYS A 140 -2.94 -3.57 -8.52
C CYS A 140 -2.65 -2.09 -8.82
N ASP A 141 -3.23 -1.21 -8.01
CA ASP A 141 -2.73 0.14 -7.83
C ASP A 141 -1.53 0.10 -6.89
N VAL A 142 -0.49 0.86 -7.21
CA VAL A 142 0.77 0.84 -6.47
C VAL A 142 1.22 2.27 -6.18
N GLN A 143 1.66 2.50 -4.94
CA GLN A 143 2.19 3.77 -4.47
C GLN A 143 3.51 3.56 -3.74
N MET A 144 4.51 4.38 -4.05
CA MET A 144 5.77 4.44 -3.30
C MET A 144 5.55 5.09 -1.94
N LEU A 145 6.18 4.52 -0.90
CA LEU A 145 6.18 5.10 0.42
C LEU A 145 7.38 6.02 0.61
N SER A 146 7.11 7.23 1.09
CA SER A 146 8.12 8.16 1.62
C SER A 146 8.69 7.68 2.96
N GLY A 147 9.77 8.31 3.41
CA GLY A 147 10.43 7.94 4.67
C GLY A 147 9.48 8.03 5.88
N SER A 148 8.59 9.03 5.89
CA SER A 148 7.61 9.25 6.96
C SER A 148 6.47 8.23 6.94
N GLU A 149 6.04 7.77 5.77
CA GLU A 149 5.00 6.74 5.64
C GLU A 149 5.48 5.33 6.02
N ARG A 150 6.81 5.13 6.16
CA ARG A 150 7.42 3.87 6.58
C ARG A 150 7.66 3.74 8.09
N LEU A 151 7.32 4.77 8.88
CA LEU A 151 7.45 4.81 10.35
C LEU A 151 6.11 4.46 11.03
#